data_AF-X1U150-F1
#
_entry.id   AF-X1U150-F1
#
_cell.length_a   1.000
_cell.length_b   1.000
_cell.length_c   1.000
_cell.angle_alpha   90.00
_cell.angle_beta   90.00
_cell.angle_gamma   90.00
#
_symmetry.space_group_name_H-M   'P 1'
#
loop_
_entity.id
_entity.type
_entity.pdbx_description
1 polymer ?
#
loop_
_entity_poly.entity_id
_entity_poly.type
_entity_poly.pdbx_seq_one_letter_code
_entity_poly.pdbx_strand_id
1 'polypeptide(L)' 'MKQKPPQTLTNEECDTLLAHLQNYPEEHDGKLRAIRDSCIALVMLDAGLRVSEVIGIQRGDL' A
#
# COMPACT_ATOMS: atom_id res chain seq x y z
N MET A 1 -31.56 4.73 3.08
CA MET A 1 -30.68 4.43 1.91
C MET A 1 -29.94 3.13 2.21
N LYS A 2 -29.96 2.15 1.32
CA LYS A 2 -29.16 0.92 1.51
C LYS A 2 -27.69 1.28 1.23
N GLN A 3 -26.79 1.04 2.17
CA GLN A 3 -25.35 1.23 1.97
C GLN A 3 -24.85 0.24 0.91
N LYS A 4 -24.07 0.73 -0.06
CA LYS A 4 -23.34 -0.11 -0.99
C LYS A 4 -22.24 -0.86 -0.20
N PRO A 5 -21.97 -2.13 -0.49
CA PRO A 5 -20.83 -2.81 0.12
C PRO A 5 -19.54 -2.02 -0.12
N PRO A 6 -18.56 -2.11 0.82
CA PRO A 6 -17.26 -1.51 0.64
C PRO A 6 -16.64 -1.97 -0.67
N GLN A 7 -16.01 -1.04 -1.39
CA GLN A 7 -15.20 -1.40 -2.54
C GLN A 7 -13.88 -1.99 -2.05
N THR A 8 -13.58 -3.20 -2.47
CA THR A 8 -12.35 -3.93 -2.14
C THR A 8 -11.61 -4.28 -3.42
N LEU A 9 -10.30 -4.45 -3.32
CA LEU A 9 -9.50 -5.02 -4.40
C LEU A 9 -9.67 -6.54 -4.40
N THR A 10 -9.65 -7.14 -5.59
CA THR A 10 -9.41 -8.58 -5.77
C THR A 10 -7.92 -8.88 -5.57
N ASN A 11 -7.57 -10.16 -5.41
CA ASN A 11 -6.17 -10.57 -5.32
C ASN A 11 -5.36 -10.14 -6.57
N GLU A 12 -5.95 -10.25 -7.76
CA GLU A 12 -5.32 -9.85 -9.02
C GLU A 12 -5.07 -8.33 -9.08
N GLU A 13 -6.00 -7.53 -8.54
CA GLU A 13 -5.85 -6.08 -8.44
C GLU A 13 -4.77 -5.70 -7.41
N CYS A 14 -4.64 -6.45 -6.31
CA CYS A 14 -3.55 -6.30 -5.35
C CYS A 14 -2.18 -6.58 -5.99
N ASP A 15 -2.06 -7.69 -6.73
CA ASP A 15 -0.81 -8.04 -7.42
C ASP A 15 -0.44 -6.98 -8.47
N THR A 16 -1.43 -6.49 -9.21
CA THR A 16 -1.25 -5.40 -10.18
C THR A 16 -0.77 -4.11 -9.52
N LEU A 17 -1.34 -3.75 -8.37
CA LEU A 17 -0.91 -2.60 -7.58
C LEU A 17 0.55 -2.75 -7.14
N LEU A 18 0.91 -3.89 -6.55
CA LEU A 18 2.28 -4.13 -6.07
C LEU A 18 3.30 -4.08 -7.21
N ALA A 19 2.99 -4.69 -8.35
CA ALA A 19 3.84 -4.63 -9.55
C ALA A 19 3.98 -3.19 -10.07
N HIS A 20 2.91 -2.39 -10.05
CA HIS A 20 2.98 -0.99 -10.45
C HIS A 20 3.88 -0.16 -9.53
N LEU A 21 3.75 -0.31 -8.21
CA LEU A 21 4.53 0.44 -7.22
C LEU A 21 6.03 0.12 -7.26
N GLN A 22 6.41 -1.08 -7.68
CA GLN A 22 7.81 -1.45 -7.86
C GLN A 22 8.45 -0.83 -9.11
N ASN A 23 7.65 -0.40 -10.08
CA ASN A 23 8.09 0.11 -11.38
C ASN A 23 7.94 1.63 -11.50
N TYR A 24 8.00 2.38 -10.40
CA TYR A 24 7.99 3.85 -10.44
C TYR A 24 9.10 4.37 -11.39
N PRO A 25 8.84 5.46 -12.14
CA PRO A 25 9.85 6.07 -13.00
C PRO A 25 11.11 6.42 -12.20
N GLU A 26 12.29 6.22 -12.80
CA GLU A 26 13.62 6.49 -12.22
C GLU A 26 13.94 7.99 -12.07
N GLU A 27 12.97 8.80 -11.66
CA GLU A 27 13.26 10.17 -11.21
C GLU A 27 14.14 10.12 -9.96
N HIS A 28 14.81 11.22 -9.61
CA HIS A 28 15.83 11.26 -8.55
C HIS A 28 15.40 10.65 -7.19
N ASP A 29 14.09 10.64 -6.89
CA ASP A 29 13.50 10.03 -5.69
C ASP A 29 12.66 8.76 -5.94
N GLY A 30 12.55 8.33 -7.20
CA GLY A 30 11.65 7.26 -7.65
C GLY A 30 11.88 5.94 -6.93
N LYS A 31 13.13 5.55 -6.71
CA LYS A 31 13.47 4.29 -6.03
C LYS A 31 13.08 4.27 -4.54
N LEU A 32 13.35 5.35 -3.80
CA LEU A 32 12.99 5.43 -2.39
C LEU A 32 11.47 5.52 -2.21
N ARG A 33 10.80 6.26 -3.10
CA ARG A 33 9.34 6.34 -3.16
C ARG A 33 8.72 4.98 -3.47
N ALA A 34 9.24 4.26 -4.46
CA ALA A 34 8.80 2.91 -4.82
C ALA A 34 8.85 1.96 -3.62
N ILE A 35 9.98 1.95 -2.90
CA ILE A 35 10.16 1.13 -1.70
C ILE A 35 9.15 1.52 -0.62
N ARG A 36 9.06 2.82 -0.30
CA ARG A 36 8.15 3.32 0.74
C ARG A 36 6.69 2.96 0.42
N ASP A 37 6.25 3.26 -0.79
CA ASP A 37 4.85 3.09 -1.18
C ASP A 37 4.50 1.60 -1.30
N SER A 38 5.45 0.75 -1.73
CA SER A 38 5.29 -0.72 -1.70
C SER A 38 5.16 -1.26 -0.27
N CYS A 39 5.98 -0.79 0.68
CA CYS A 39 5.86 -1.19 2.08
C CYS A 39 4.51 -0.79 2.68
N ILE A 40 4.04 0.44 2.40
CA ILE A 40 2.73 0.94 2.82
C ILE A 40 1.62 0.04 2.26
N ALA A 41 1.66 -0.27 0.97
CA ALA A 41 0.66 -1.14 0.34
C ALA A 41 0.64 -2.53 0.98
N LEU A 42 1.81 -3.13 1.23
CA LEU A 42 1.90 -4.46 1.86
C LEU A 42 1.28 -4.49 3.25
N VAL A 43 1.59 -3.53 4.13
CA VAL A 43 1.02 -3.52 5.48
C VAL A 43 -0.50 -3.24 5.49
N MET A 44 -1.00 -2.50 4.51
CA MET A 44 -2.45 -2.28 4.35
C MET A 44 -3.16 -3.53 3.82
N LEU A 45 -2.55 -4.22 2.86
CA LEU A 45 -3.15 -5.39 2.20
C LEU A 45 -3.07 -6.65 3.08
N ASP A 46 -1.93 -6.89 3.73
CA ASP A 46 -1.67 -8.12 4.46
C ASP A 46 -2.17 -8.06 5.91
N ALA A 47 -1.86 -6.97 6.61
CA ALA A 47 -2.28 -6.78 8.01
C ALA A 47 -3.62 -6.03 8.16
N GLY A 48 -4.20 -5.55 7.06
CA GLY A 48 -5.48 -4.83 7.09
C GLY A 48 -5.43 -3.47 7.79
N LEU A 49 -4.23 -2.87 7.91
CA LEU A 49 -4.04 -1.61 8.62
C LEU A 49 -4.75 -0.45 7.91
N ARG A 50 -5.33 0.45 8.71
CA ARG A 50 -5.84 1.73 8.24
C ARG A 50 -4.68 2.65 7.91
N VAL A 51 -4.91 3.58 6.99
CA VAL A 51 -3.92 4.61 6.61
C VAL A 51 -3.35 5.35 7.83
N SER A 52 -4.20 5.68 8.80
CA SER A 52 -3.77 6.36 10.04
C SER A 52 -2.83 5.53 10.90
N GLU A 53 -2.96 4.20 10.87
CA GLU A 53 -2.09 3.29 11.61
C GLU A 53 -0.75 3.16 10.90
N VAL A 54 -0.75 3.04 9.57
CA VAL A 54 0.48 2.92 8.76
C VAL A 54 1.38 4.15 8.87
N ILE A 55 0.81 5.36 8.81
CA ILE A 55 1.58 6.61 8.95
C ILE A 55 2.18 6.75 10.35
N GLY A 56 1.59 6.08 11.35
CA GLY A 56 2.04 6.11 12.74
C GLY A 56 3.09 5.07 13.09
N ILE A 57 3.44 4.14 12.18
CA ILE A 57 4.38 3.05 12.46
C ILE A 57 5.75 3.61 12.86
N GLN A 58 6.23 3.18 14.01
CA GLN A 58 7.55 3.47 14.53
C GLN A 58 8.44 2.23 14.46
N ARG A 59 9.75 2.44 14.51
CA ARG A 59 10.72 1.34 14.51
C ARG A 59 10.50 0.33 15.65
N GLY A 60 9.90 0.77 16.77
CA GLY A 60 9.61 -0.10 17.93
C GLY A 60 8.37 -0.97 17.77
N ASP A 61 7.57 -0.77 16.73
CA ASP A 61 6.37 -1.57 16.45
C ASP A 61 6.69 -2.82 15.60
N LEU A 62 7.93 -2.97 15.15
CA LEU A 62 8.46 -4.09 14.36
C LEU A 62 9.07 -5.17 15.26
#